data_AF-A0A4R7SY39-F1
#
_entry.id   AF-A0A4R7SY39-F1
#
_cell.length_a   1.000
_cell.length_b   1.000
_cell.length_c   1.000
_cell.angle_alpha   90.00
_cell.angle_beta   90.00
_cell.angle_gamma   90.00
#
_symmetry.space_group_name_H-M   'P 1'
#
loop_
_entity.id
_entity.type
_entity.pdbx_description
1 polymer ?
#
loop_
_entity_poly.entity_id
_entity_poly.type
_entity_poly.pdbx_seq_one_letter_code
_entity_poly.pdbx_strand_id
1 'polypeptide(L)'
;MRIVVFGAAGSTGRELVEQALAAGHEVVAAVRHPEKVRPRAGLTVVQADVADRAAVRAAVAGSDAVFSVVGGKPSRQPVSLYSTAAGSIVDAMHEYGVKRLLVVSSVILEPGWRPSNAFFFNHVLDPLVNRIVVRTTHDDMRRMEELVRASGLDWTIARPSGLFSNQAVTRYEVAEDQADGLFTAREDLAAAMLAQLSEDTYVRRTMAVITTAVKPNVAKLIWQEAIMSK
;
A
#
# COMPACT_ATOMS: atom_id res chain seq x y z
N MET A 1 6.45 14.71 -12.14
CA MET A 1 5.57 13.61 -12.59
C MET A 1 4.17 13.84 -12.05
N ARG A 2 3.14 13.49 -12.83
CA ARG A 2 1.76 13.43 -12.40
C ARG A 2 1.43 12.01 -11.93
N ILE A 3 1.22 11.84 -10.63
CA ILE A 3 1.00 10.53 -10.00
C ILE A 3 -0.45 10.39 -9.52
N VAL A 4 -1.01 9.19 -9.62
CA VAL A 4 -2.35 8.89 -9.07
C VAL A 4 -2.19 8.03 -7.83
N VAL A 5 -2.90 8.39 -6.75
CA VAL A 5 -2.89 7.63 -5.50
C VAL A 5 -4.31 7.16 -5.18
N PHE A 6 -4.56 5.87 -5.39
CA PHE A 6 -5.76 5.19 -4.90
C PHE A 6 -5.60 4.82 -3.43
N GLY A 7 -6.60 5.14 -2.61
CA GLY A 7 -6.48 5.00 -1.14
C GLY A 7 -5.84 6.22 -0.48
N ALA A 8 -5.75 7.36 -1.17
CA ALA A 8 -5.12 8.60 -0.71
C ALA A 8 -5.65 9.13 0.64
N ALA A 9 -6.91 8.85 0.99
CA ALA A 9 -7.48 9.28 2.26
C ALA A 9 -7.10 8.40 3.48
N GLY A 10 -6.52 7.21 3.24
CA GLY A 10 -6.07 6.27 4.26
C GLY A 10 -4.78 6.73 4.96
N SER A 11 -4.41 6.08 6.05
CA SER A 11 -3.22 6.46 6.84
C SER A 11 -1.93 6.43 6.03
N THR A 12 -1.65 5.35 5.29
CA THR A 12 -0.49 5.28 4.38
C THR A 12 -0.63 6.23 3.19
N GLY A 13 -1.85 6.34 2.64
CA GLY A 13 -2.10 7.20 1.47
C GLY A 13 -1.88 8.69 1.76
N ARG A 14 -2.20 9.15 2.97
CA ARG A 14 -1.90 10.53 3.39
C ARG A 14 -0.40 10.79 3.38
N GLU A 15 0.39 9.91 4.01
CA GLU A 15 1.85 10.05 4.01
C GLU A 15 2.43 10.07 2.59
N LEU A 16 1.92 9.20 1.72
CA LEU A 16 2.35 9.15 0.32
C LEU A 16 2.01 10.44 -0.43
N VAL A 17 0.81 10.99 -0.24
CA VAL A 17 0.40 12.27 -0.85
C VAL A 17 1.26 13.42 -0.33
N GLU A 18 1.46 13.54 0.99
CA GLU A 18 2.27 14.60 1.59
C GLU A 18 3.71 14.57 1.05
N GLN A 19 4.34 13.40 1.07
CA GLN A 19 5.72 13.24 0.63
C GLN A 19 5.88 13.46 -0.89
N ALA A 20 4.91 13.00 -1.70
CA ALA A 20 4.95 13.22 -3.14
C ALA A 20 4.83 14.71 -3.51
N LEU A 21 3.94 15.44 -2.85
CA LEU A 21 3.81 16.89 -3.03
C LEU A 21 5.09 17.62 -2.59
N ALA A 22 5.69 17.22 -1.46
CA ALA A 22 6.95 17.78 -0.98
C ALA A 22 8.12 17.52 -1.94
N ALA A 23 8.10 16.39 -2.67
CA ALA A 23 9.05 16.08 -3.72
C ALA A 23 8.77 16.79 -5.07
N GLY A 24 7.73 17.65 -5.13
CA GLY A 24 7.40 18.44 -6.31
C GLY A 24 6.60 17.69 -7.38
N HIS A 25 6.00 16.54 -7.04
CA HIS A 25 5.09 15.84 -7.94
C HIS A 25 3.70 16.51 -7.96
N GLU A 26 3.01 16.39 -9.10
CA GLU A 26 1.58 16.66 -9.17
C GLU A 26 0.83 15.39 -8.75
N VAL A 27 -0.08 15.51 -7.79
CA VAL A 27 -0.75 14.35 -7.20
C VAL A 27 -2.24 14.39 -7.51
N VAL A 28 -2.76 13.29 -8.05
CA VAL A 28 -4.19 13.01 -8.17
C VAL A 28 -4.59 12.07 -7.03
N ALA A 29 -5.22 12.62 -6.00
CA ALA A 29 -5.76 11.85 -4.89
C ALA A 29 -7.13 11.27 -5.27
N ALA A 30 -7.17 9.96 -5.57
CA ALA A 30 -8.39 9.23 -5.87
C ALA A 30 -9.03 8.74 -4.55
N VAL A 31 -10.17 9.35 -4.20
CA VAL A 31 -10.85 9.13 -2.92
C VAL A 31 -12.35 8.95 -3.11
N ARG A 32 -13.01 8.23 -2.20
CA ARG A 32 -14.48 8.07 -2.23
C ARG A 32 -15.24 9.32 -1.79
N HIS A 33 -14.61 10.13 -0.94
CA HIS A 33 -15.20 11.28 -0.25
C HIS A 33 -14.30 12.51 -0.46
N PRO A 34 -14.33 13.14 -1.66
CA PRO A 34 -13.45 14.27 -2.00
C PRO A 34 -13.62 15.46 -1.05
N GLU A 35 -14.81 15.67 -0.50
CA GLU A 35 -15.14 16.75 0.44
C GLU A 35 -14.33 16.69 1.75
N LYS A 36 -13.73 15.54 2.07
CA LYS A 36 -12.90 15.35 3.26
C LYS A 36 -11.42 15.68 3.04
N VAL A 37 -11.03 15.97 1.80
CA VAL A 37 -9.65 16.30 1.43
C VAL A 37 -9.53 17.80 1.24
N ARG A 38 -8.61 18.43 1.96
CA ARG A 38 -8.38 19.88 1.84
C ARG A 38 -7.63 20.17 0.53
N PRO A 39 -8.07 21.15 -0.27
CA PRO A 39 -7.33 21.59 -1.47
C PRO A 39 -5.94 22.12 -1.12
N ARG A 40 -4.97 21.85 -1.98
CA ARG A 40 -3.57 22.30 -1.85
C ARG A 40 -2.93 22.48 -3.22
N ALA A 41 -1.86 23.27 -3.29
CA ALA A 41 -1.06 23.39 -4.51
C ALA A 41 -0.49 22.01 -4.90
N GLY A 42 -0.52 21.69 -6.20
CA GLY A 42 -0.07 20.41 -6.74
C GLY A 42 -1.02 19.22 -6.49
N LEU A 43 -2.11 19.39 -5.72
CA LEU A 43 -3.06 18.33 -5.40
C LEU A 43 -4.37 18.49 -6.17
N THR A 44 -4.67 17.52 -7.02
CA THR A 44 -6.00 17.34 -7.62
C THR A 44 -6.74 16.24 -6.85
N VAL A 45 -7.94 16.52 -6.38
CA VAL A 45 -8.78 15.53 -5.69
C VAL A 45 -9.86 15.06 -6.66
N VAL A 46 -9.95 13.75 -6.87
CA VAL A 46 -10.97 13.15 -7.74
C VAL A 46 -11.80 12.15 -6.96
N GLN A 47 -13.11 12.16 -7.20
CA GLN A 47 -13.99 11.13 -6.66
C GLN A 47 -13.80 9.85 -7.45
N ALA A 48 -13.30 8.81 -6.81
CA ALA A 48 -13.16 7.49 -7.41
C ALA A 48 -13.39 6.39 -6.37
N ASP A 49 -14.32 5.50 -6.68
CA ASP A 49 -14.38 4.17 -6.07
C ASP A 49 -13.64 3.19 -6.97
N VAL A 50 -12.79 2.35 -6.40
CA VAL A 50 -12.01 1.36 -7.15
C VAL A 50 -12.88 0.27 -7.80
N ALA A 51 -14.13 0.12 -7.34
CA ALA A 51 -15.13 -0.73 -7.98
C ALA A 51 -15.79 -0.07 -9.21
N ASP A 52 -15.69 1.26 -9.36
CA ASP A 52 -16.18 2.00 -10.52
C ASP A 52 -15.07 2.16 -11.55
N ARG A 53 -15.09 1.31 -12.58
CA ARG A 53 -14.09 1.32 -13.66
C ARG A 53 -14.02 2.64 -14.41
N ALA A 54 -15.15 3.34 -14.59
CA ALA A 54 -15.16 4.62 -15.31
C ALA A 54 -14.46 5.71 -14.48
N ALA A 55 -14.72 5.74 -13.17
CA ALA A 55 -14.04 6.65 -12.25
C ALA A 55 -12.53 6.36 -12.15
N VAL A 56 -12.13 5.08 -12.11
CA VAL A 56 -10.71 4.66 -12.12
C VAL A 56 -10.02 5.10 -13.41
N ARG A 57 -10.63 4.89 -14.58
CA ARG A 57 -10.11 5.36 -15.88
C ARG A 57 -9.89 6.86 -15.90
N ALA A 58 -10.90 7.64 -15.49
CA ALA A 58 -10.81 9.09 -15.44
C ALA A 58 -9.67 9.58 -14.52
N ALA A 59 -9.43 8.90 -13.40
CA ALA A 59 -8.33 9.23 -12.50
C ALA A 59 -6.95 8.91 -13.10
N VAL A 60 -6.81 7.79 -13.82
CA VAL A 60 -5.54 7.32 -14.41
C VAL A 60 -5.14 8.11 -15.67
N ALA A 61 -6.11 8.65 -16.41
CA ALA A 61 -5.86 9.37 -17.66
C ALA A 61 -4.79 10.47 -17.51
N GLY A 62 -3.75 10.43 -18.35
CA GLY A 62 -2.66 11.42 -18.38
C GLY A 62 -1.72 11.37 -17.17
N SER A 63 -1.63 10.25 -16.45
CA SER A 63 -0.67 10.08 -15.35
C SER A 63 0.60 9.36 -15.80
N ASP A 64 1.69 9.60 -15.10
CA ASP A 64 2.98 8.96 -15.34
C ASP A 64 3.14 7.66 -14.52
N ALA A 65 2.54 7.61 -13.33
CA ALA A 65 2.62 6.47 -12.42
C ALA A 65 1.36 6.37 -11.54
N VAL A 66 1.04 5.14 -11.13
CA VAL A 66 -0.10 4.84 -10.26
C VAL A 66 0.36 4.13 -9.00
N PHE A 67 -0.14 4.60 -7.86
CA PHE A 67 0.01 3.98 -6.55
C PHE A 67 -1.34 3.44 -6.08
N SER A 68 -1.38 2.16 -5.72
CA SER A 68 -2.51 1.54 -5.04
C SER A 68 -2.12 1.23 -3.60
N VAL A 69 -2.57 2.09 -2.69
CA VAL A 69 -2.45 1.92 -1.23
C VAL A 69 -3.82 1.71 -0.61
N VAL A 70 -4.74 1.10 -1.37
CA VAL A 70 -6.07 0.77 -0.89
C VAL A 70 -5.98 -0.19 0.28
N GLY A 71 -6.78 0.06 1.31
CA GLY A 71 -6.82 -0.73 2.52
C GLY A 71 -8.24 -0.83 3.03
N GLY A 72 -8.62 -2.02 3.46
CA GLY A 72 -9.89 -2.31 4.10
C GLY A 72 -9.69 -2.79 5.53
N LYS A 73 -10.75 -2.74 6.34
CA LYS A 73 -10.74 -3.39 7.65
C LYS A 73 -10.65 -4.91 7.44
N PRO A 74 -9.85 -5.64 8.24
CA PRO A 74 -9.87 -7.09 8.24
C PRO A 74 -11.29 -7.60 8.44
N SER A 75 -11.67 -8.60 7.68
CA SER A 75 -13.01 -9.18 7.71
C SER A 75 -12.92 -10.70 7.66
N ARG A 76 -13.82 -11.38 8.36
CA ARG A 76 -14.03 -12.82 8.17
C ARG A 76 -14.89 -13.14 6.94
N GLN A 77 -15.58 -12.14 6.40
CA GLN A 77 -16.34 -12.27 5.16
C GLN A 77 -15.39 -12.23 3.96
N PRO A 78 -15.80 -12.77 2.80
CA PRO A 78 -15.05 -12.63 1.56
C PRO A 78 -14.70 -11.17 1.28
N VAL A 79 -13.41 -10.88 1.10
CA VAL A 79 -12.90 -9.57 0.70
C VAL A 79 -12.52 -9.65 -0.77
N SER A 80 -12.89 -8.63 -1.54
CA SER A 80 -12.54 -8.49 -2.96
C SER A 80 -11.92 -7.12 -3.29
N LEU A 81 -11.67 -6.29 -2.27
CA LEU A 81 -11.22 -4.90 -2.44
C LEU A 81 -9.91 -4.80 -3.23
N TYR A 82 -8.90 -5.59 -2.86
CA TYR A 82 -7.56 -5.50 -3.42
C TYR A 82 -7.54 -6.02 -4.86
N SER A 83 -8.16 -7.18 -5.12
CA SER A 83 -8.19 -7.75 -6.46
C SER A 83 -9.07 -6.92 -7.42
N THR A 84 -10.20 -6.37 -6.92
CA THR A 84 -11.07 -5.49 -7.72
C THR A 84 -10.33 -4.21 -8.08
N ALA A 85 -9.66 -3.58 -7.10
CA ALA A 85 -8.87 -2.39 -7.36
C ALA A 85 -7.75 -2.65 -8.36
N ALA A 86 -7.00 -3.73 -8.19
CA ALA A 86 -5.93 -4.10 -9.11
C ALA A 86 -6.43 -4.33 -10.53
N GLY A 87 -7.54 -5.06 -10.71
CA GLY A 87 -8.15 -5.27 -12.02
C GLY A 87 -8.55 -3.96 -12.70
N SER A 88 -9.31 -3.09 -12.00
CA SER A 88 -9.73 -1.80 -12.55
C SER A 88 -8.54 -0.90 -12.89
N ILE A 89 -7.51 -0.87 -12.03
CA ILE A 89 -6.31 -0.04 -12.23
C ILE A 89 -5.49 -0.55 -13.41
N VAL A 90 -5.22 -1.86 -13.49
CA VAL A 90 -4.46 -2.46 -14.59
C VAL A 90 -5.15 -2.19 -15.92
N ASP A 91 -6.47 -2.40 -16.00
CA ASP A 91 -7.25 -2.15 -17.22
C ASP A 91 -7.14 -0.67 -17.67
N ALA A 92 -7.27 0.27 -16.72
CA ALA A 92 -7.13 1.70 -17.01
C ALA A 92 -5.71 2.08 -17.44
N MET A 93 -4.69 1.50 -16.79
CA MET A 93 -3.30 1.74 -17.14
C MET A 93 -2.96 1.25 -18.54
N HIS A 94 -3.46 0.07 -18.93
CA HIS A 94 -3.32 -0.44 -20.30
C HIS A 94 -4.01 0.47 -21.33
N GLU A 95 -5.21 0.95 -21.03
CA GLU A 95 -5.97 1.85 -21.91
C GLU A 95 -5.22 3.16 -22.21
N TYR A 96 -4.58 3.74 -21.19
CA TYR A 96 -3.86 5.01 -21.33
C TYR A 96 -2.34 4.86 -21.54
N GLY A 97 -1.84 3.62 -21.65
CA GLY A 97 -0.41 3.34 -21.85
C GLY A 97 0.49 3.70 -20.66
N VAL A 98 -0.07 3.82 -19.45
CA VAL A 98 0.68 4.09 -18.21
C VAL A 98 1.36 2.80 -17.76
N LYS A 99 2.67 2.81 -17.54
CA LYS A 99 3.44 1.59 -17.25
C LYS A 99 3.76 1.37 -15.78
N ARG A 100 4.04 2.44 -15.02
CA ARG A 100 4.57 2.35 -13.67
C ARG A 100 3.47 2.15 -12.63
N LEU A 101 3.44 0.98 -12.00
CA LEU A 101 2.46 0.62 -10.96
C LEU A 101 3.17 0.28 -9.64
N LEU A 102 2.74 0.86 -8.53
CA LEU A 102 3.19 0.45 -7.19
C LEU A 102 1.99 0.06 -6.35
N VAL A 103 1.99 -1.15 -5.78
CA VAL A 103 0.87 -1.67 -4.98
C VAL A 103 1.35 -2.12 -3.62
N VAL A 104 0.59 -1.78 -2.57
CA VAL A 104 0.83 -2.30 -1.22
C VAL A 104 0.16 -3.66 -1.07
N SER A 105 0.98 -4.65 -0.73
CA SER A 105 0.60 -5.99 -0.31
C SER A 105 0.93 -6.19 1.18
N SER A 106 1.34 -7.38 1.59
CA SER A 106 1.76 -7.73 2.95
C SER A 106 2.90 -8.75 2.91
N VAL A 107 3.88 -8.59 3.79
CA VAL A 107 4.99 -9.56 3.93
C VAL A 107 4.52 -10.94 4.37
N ILE A 108 3.35 -11.05 5.01
CA ILE A 108 2.75 -12.33 5.43
C ILE A 108 2.47 -13.24 4.22
N LEU A 109 2.35 -12.68 3.01
CA LEU A 109 2.17 -13.47 1.81
C LEU A 109 3.43 -14.17 1.33
N GLU A 110 4.60 -13.81 1.86
CA GLU A 110 5.86 -14.50 1.57
C GLU A 110 5.95 -15.81 2.39
N PRO A 111 5.88 -17.00 1.76
CA PRO A 111 5.80 -18.26 2.50
C PRO A 111 6.99 -18.50 3.44
N GLY A 112 8.18 -18.00 3.05
CA GLY A 112 9.42 -18.13 3.81
C GLY A 112 9.59 -17.12 4.94
N TRP A 113 8.76 -16.08 5.01
CA TRP A 113 8.99 -14.99 5.95
C TRP A 113 8.72 -15.40 7.40
N ARG A 114 9.77 -15.35 8.21
CA ARG A 114 9.72 -15.59 9.66
C ARG A 114 10.66 -14.60 10.34
N PRO A 115 10.12 -13.56 11.01
CA PRO A 115 10.95 -12.60 11.69
C PRO A 115 11.71 -13.26 12.85
N SER A 116 12.99 -12.91 12.98
CA SER A 116 13.85 -13.36 14.07
C SER A 116 13.37 -12.79 15.40
N ASN A 117 13.57 -13.54 16.48
CA ASN A 117 13.22 -13.12 17.85
C ASN A 117 11.73 -12.74 18.06
N ALA A 118 10.85 -13.22 17.17
CA ALA A 118 9.42 -12.94 17.18
C ALA A 118 8.60 -14.15 17.65
N PHE A 119 9.04 -14.86 18.69
CA PHE A 119 8.43 -16.14 19.12
C PHE A 119 6.91 -16.03 19.34
N PHE A 120 6.45 -15.00 20.06
CA PHE A 120 5.02 -14.79 20.29
C PHE A 120 4.25 -14.53 19.00
N PHE A 121 4.82 -13.76 18.06
CA PHE A 121 4.19 -13.54 16.76
C PHE A 121 4.10 -14.86 15.96
N ASN A 122 5.23 -15.57 15.84
CA ASN A 122 5.36 -16.78 15.02
C ASN A 122 4.50 -17.95 15.54
N HIS A 123 4.36 -18.08 16.85
CA HIS A 123 3.69 -19.22 17.47
C HIS A 123 2.30 -18.92 18.03
N VAL A 124 1.93 -17.64 18.19
CA VAL A 124 0.63 -17.25 18.77
C VAL A 124 -0.13 -16.33 17.83
N LEU A 125 0.41 -15.18 17.44
CA LEU A 125 -0.35 -14.19 16.67
C LEU A 125 -0.65 -14.65 15.23
N ASP A 126 0.36 -15.17 14.52
CA ASP A 126 0.20 -15.65 13.14
C ASP A 126 -0.86 -16.76 13.01
N PRO A 127 -0.81 -17.87 13.78
CA PRO A 127 -1.78 -18.94 13.65
C PRO A 127 -3.21 -18.53 14.08
N LEU A 128 -3.37 -17.60 15.02
CA LEU A 128 -4.69 -17.21 15.54
C LEU A 128 -5.35 -16.05 14.77
N VAL A 129 -4.58 -15.04 14.38
CA VAL A 129 -5.13 -13.82 13.77
C VAL A 129 -5.00 -13.86 12.25
N ASN A 130 -3.79 -14.11 11.72
CA ASN A 130 -3.54 -14.06 10.28
C ASN A 130 -4.26 -15.19 9.53
N ARG A 131 -4.32 -16.39 10.12
CA ARG A 131 -4.94 -17.57 9.49
C ARG A 131 -6.46 -17.66 9.63
N ILE A 132 -7.07 -16.88 10.53
CA ILE A 132 -8.51 -16.98 10.83
C ILE A 132 -9.25 -15.66 10.57
N VAL A 133 -8.73 -14.53 11.07
CA VAL A 133 -9.41 -13.23 10.97
C VAL A 133 -9.03 -12.49 9.69
N VAL A 134 -7.78 -12.62 9.25
CA VAL A 134 -7.24 -11.89 8.09
C VAL A 134 -7.15 -12.78 6.85
N ARG A 135 -7.59 -14.05 6.93
CA ARG A 135 -7.44 -15.02 5.84
C ARG A 135 -8.05 -14.52 4.52
N THR A 136 -9.29 -14.04 4.54
CA THR A 136 -9.95 -13.59 3.30
C THR A 136 -9.30 -12.34 2.71
N THR A 137 -8.72 -11.49 3.56
CA THR A 137 -7.91 -10.33 3.14
C THR A 137 -6.61 -10.80 2.48
N HIS A 138 -5.89 -11.74 3.09
CA HIS A 138 -4.68 -12.32 2.51
C HIS A 138 -4.96 -13.09 1.21
N ASP A 139 -6.07 -13.84 1.14
CA ASP A 139 -6.50 -14.53 -0.07
C ASP A 139 -6.79 -13.52 -1.20
N ASP A 140 -7.38 -12.37 -0.88
CA ASP A 140 -7.62 -11.30 -1.84
C ASP A 140 -6.35 -10.57 -2.29
N MET A 141 -5.42 -10.32 -1.35
CA MET A 141 -4.13 -9.75 -1.67
C MET A 141 -3.30 -10.70 -2.56
N ARG A 142 -3.38 -12.03 -2.36
CA ARG A 142 -2.76 -13.00 -3.30
C ARG A 142 -3.34 -12.90 -4.70
N ARG A 143 -4.67 -12.84 -4.84
CA ARG A 143 -5.32 -12.61 -6.14
C ARG A 143 -4.87 -11.29 -6.78
N MET A 144 -4.75 -10.23 -5.98
CA MET A 144 -4.21 -8.95 -6.45
C MET A 144 -2.76 -9.10 -6.94
N GLU A 145 -1.87 -9.76 -6.19
CA GLU A 145 -0.50 -9.98 -6.62
C GLU A 145 -0.41 -10.78 -7.92
N GLU A 146 -1.24 -11.83 -8.07
CA GLU A 146 -1.32 -12.63 -9.30
C GLU A 146 -1.72 -11.78 -10.51
N LEU A 147 -2.78 -10.95 -10.38
CA LEU A 147 -3.23 -10.04 -11.42
C LEU A 147 -2.15 -9.01 -11.79
N VAL A 148 -1.51 -8.40 -10.79
CA VAL A 148 -0.44 -7.42 -11.00
C VAL A 148 0.76 -8.07 -11.69
N ARG A 149 1.19 -9.25 -11.26
CA ARG A 149 2.31 -9.99 -11.89
C ARG A 149 2.02 -10.33 -13.35
N ALA A 150 0.80 -10.75 -13.66
CA ALA A 150 0.37 -11.10 -15.00
C ALA A 150 0.10 -9.90 -15.93
N SER A 151 0.08 -8.67 -15.40
CA SER A 151 -0.33 -7.47 -16.14
C SER A 151 0.63 -7.00 -17.24
N GLY A 152 1.90 -7.43 -17.20
CA GLY A 152 2.95 -6.92 -18.08
C GLY A 152 3.38 -5.46 -17.81
N LEU A 153 2.84 -4.81 -16.78
CA LEU A 153 3.23 -3.47 -16.34
C LEU A 153 4.63 -3.47 -15.69
N ASP A 154 5.18 -2.28 -15.50
CA ASP A 154 6.41 -2.06 -14.74
C ASP A 154 6.02 -1.90 -13.26
N TRP A 155 5.57 -3.00 -12.68
CA TRP A 155 4.98 -3.05 -11.35
C TRP A 155 6.02 -3.22 -10.25
N THR A 156 5.74 -2.72 -9.04
CA THR A 156 6.44 -3.07 -7.80
C THR A 156 5.41 -3.40 -6.74
N ILE A 157 5.54 -4.57 -6.11
CA ILE A 157 4.66 -4.98 -5.01
C ILE A 157 5.39 -4.72 -3.70
N ALA A 158 5.01 -3.66 -2.99
CA ALA A 158 5.56 -3.32 -1.68
C ALA A 158 4.91 -4.21 -0.60
N ARG A 159 5.71 -4.93 0.18
CA ARG A 159 5.28 -5.85 1.24
C ARG A 159 5.75 -5.33 2.60
N PRO A 160 4.99 -4.42 3.25
CA PRO A 160 5.28 -4.03 4.63
C PRO A 160 5.01 -5.17 5.61
N SER A 161 5.60 -5.05 6.79
CA SER A 161 5.24 -5.81 7.99
C SER A 161 4.08 -5.13 8.76
N GLY A 162 4.03 -5.23 10.09
CA GLY A 162 3.01 -4.57 10.90
C GLY A 162 3.08 -3.04 10.78
N LEU A 163 2.06 -2.45 10.15
CA LEU A 163 2.02 -1.00 9.94
C LEU A 163 1.78 -0.24 11.25
N PHE A 164 2.57 0.82 11.46
CA PHE A 164 2.35 1.82 12.51
C PHE A 164 2.64 3.22 11.97
N SER A 165 2.30 4.25 12.73
CA SER A 165 2.61 5.63 12.36
C SER A 165 3.69 6.20 13.27
N ASN A 166 4.56 7.00 12.66
CA ASN A 166 5.61 7.76 13.33
C ASN A 166 5.47 9.25 12.99
N GLN A 167 6.35 10.11 13.51
CA GLN A 167 6.31 11.55 13.23
C GLN A 167 6.93 11.92 11.87
N ALA A 168 7.90 11.14 11.41
CA ALA A 168 8.64 11.40 10.18
C ALA A 168 9.26 10.11 9.66
N VAL A 169 9.77 10.18 8.42
CA VAL A 169 10.62 9.15 7.82
C VAL A 169 11.85 8.92 8.71
N THR A 170 12.19 7.64 8.92
CA THR A 170 13.28 7.18 9.75
C THR A 170 14.26 6.32 8.94
N ARG A 171 15.20 5.65 9.60
CA ARG A 171 15.99 4.61 8.93
C ARG A 171 15.12 3.36 8.76
N TYR A 172 14.95 2.96 7.52
CA TYR A 172 14.30 1.73 7.09
C TYR A 172 15.22 0.94 6.16
N GLU A 173 14.89 -0.32 5.93
CA GLU A 173 15.55 -1.19 4.96
C GLU A 173 14.54 -1.73 3.96
N VAL A 174 15.03 -1.95 2.74
CA VAL A 174 14.28 -2.61 1.67
C VAL A 174 15.04 -3.84 1.19
N ALA A 175 14.31 -4.91 0.89
CA ALA A 175 14.88 -6.14 0.36
C ALA A 175 13.91 -6.81 -0.61
N GLU A 176 14.44 -7.61 -1.54
CA GLU A 176 13.61 -8.44 -2.42
C GLU A 176 12.94 -9.57 -1.61
N ASP A 177 11.65 -9.79 -1.85
CA ASP A 177 10.76 -10.76 -1.21
C ASP A 177 10.52 -10.62 0.31
N GLN A 178 11.58 -10.53 1.12
CA GLN A 178 11.50 -10.49 2.58
C GLN A 178 12.65 -9.73 3.22
N ALA A 179 12.35 -9.11 4.37
CA ALA A 179 13.33 -8.52 5.27
C ALA A 179 13.02 -8.94 6.72
N ASP A 180 14.05 -9.00 7.56
CA ASP A 180 13.89 -9.36 8.97
C ASP A 180 13.37 -8.17 9.78
N GLY A 181 12.14 -8.26 10.26
CA GLY A 181 11.49 -7.19 11.01
C GLY A 181 10.01 -7.44 11.18
N LEU A 182 9.41 -6.85 12.21
CA LEU A 182 7.97 -7.00 12.51
C LEU A 182 7.14 -5.78 12.16
N PHE A 183 7.77 -4.63 11.93
CA PHE A 183 7.08 -3.35 11.85
C PHE A 183 7.60 -2.48 10.72
N THR A 184 6.68 -1.72 10.14
CA THR A 184 6.95 -0.75 9.09
C THR A 184 6.19 0.52 9.41
N ALA A 185 6.90 1.63 9.58
CA ALA A 185 6.29 2.94 9.70
C ALA A 185 5.65 3.31 8.36
N ARG A 186 4.45 3.89 8.38
CA ARG A 186 3.73 4.30 7.16
C ARG A 186 4.49 5.38 6.40
N GLU A 187 5.22 6.21 7.12
CA GLU A 187 6.09 7.26 6.60
C GLU A 187 7.26 6.63 5.83
N ASP A 188 7.88 5.58 6.38
CA ASP A 188 8.98 4.83 5.74
C ASP A 188 8.48 4.05 4.52
N LEU A 189 7.29 3.44 4.60
CA LEU A 189 6.68 2.76 3.46
C LEU A 189 6.40 3.73 2.31
N ALA A 190 5.83 4.90 2.60
CA ALA A 190 5.59 5.94 1.60
C ALA A 190 6.90 6.41 0.95
N ALA A 191 7.95 6.66 1.75
CA ALA A 191 9.26 7.05 1.26
C ALA A 191 9.89 5.97 0.36
N ALA A 192 9.87 4.71 0.81
CA ALA A 192 10.38 3.57 0.05
C ALA A 192 9.64 3.42 -1.29
N MET A 193 8.31 3.55 -1.31
CA MET A 193 7.53 3.48 -2.54
C MET A 193 7.84 4.66 -3.49
N LEU A 194 7.97 5.89 -2.99
CA LEU A 194 8.29 7.05 -3.82
C LEU A 194 9.68 6.97 -4.45
N ALA A 195 10.67 6.44 -3.73
CA ALA A 195 12.02 6.25 -4.26
C ALA A 195 12.02 5.37 -5.53
N GLN A 196 11.07 4.42 -5.62
CA GLN A 196 10.92 3.56 -6.79
C GLN A 196 10.29 4.25 -8.02
N LEU A 197 10.03 5.56 -7.97
CA LEU A 197 9.74 6.37 -9.17
C LEU A 197 11.01 6.73 -9.94
N SER A 198 12.15 6.83 -9.25
CA SER A 198 13.45 7.13 -9.84
C SER A 198 14.40 5.93 -9.88
N GLU A 199 14.13 4.91 -9.06
CA GLU A 199 14.91 3.69 -8.98
C GLU A 199 14.19 2.53 -9.67
N ASP A 200 14.89 1.86 -10.58
CA ASP A 200 14.35 0.70 -11.30
C ASP A 200 14.63 -0.64 -10.60
N THR A 201 15.28 -0.61 -9.42
CA THR A 201 15.76 -1.80 -8.69
C THR A 201 14.68 -2.85 -8.47
N TYR A 202 13.46 -2.42 -8.18
CA TYR A 202 12.32 -3.31 -7.88
C TYR A 202 11.25 -3.32 -8.98
N VAL A 203 11.60 -2.96 -10.21
CA VAL A 203 10.68 -3.15 -11.36
C VAL A 203 10.46 -4.64 -11.61
N ARG A 204 9.18 -5.02 -11.63
CA ARG A 204 8.67 -6.40 -11.69
C ARG A 204 9.17 -7.29 -10.56
N ARG A 205 9.38 -6.70 -9.39
CA ARG A 205 9.80 -7.39 -8.17
C ARG A 205 8.94 -7.02 -6.97
N THR A 206 8.99 -7.88 -5.97
CA THR A 206 8.48 -7.60 -4.63
C THR A 206 9.53 -6.81 -3.86
N MET A 207 9.07 -5.92 -2.99
CA MET A 207 9.94 -5.11 -2.13
C MET A 207 9.42 -5.18 -0.71
N ALA A 208 10.07 -5.97 0.14
CA ALA A 208 9.83 -5.92 1.58
C ALA A 208 10.35 -4.59 2.13
N VAL A 209 9.61 -3.99 3.06
CA VAL A 209 10.00 -2.72 3.70
C VAL A 209 9.87 -2.87 5.20
N ILE A 210 10.95 -2.62 5.95
CA ILE A 210 10.98 -2.72 7.41
C ILE A 210 11.62 -1.48 8.02
N THR A 211 11.07 -1.01 9.14
CA THR A 211 11.65 0.10 9.91
C THR A 211 12.67 -0.45 10.90
N THR A 212 13.91 0.08 10.87
CA THR A 212 14.99 -0.36 11.77
C THR A 212 15.27 0.62 12.90
N ALA A 213 14.99 1.91 12.72
CA ALA A 213 15.32 2.94 13.70
C ALA A 213 14.42 2.93 14.94
N VAL A 214 13.15 2.58 14.79
CA VAL A 214 12.13 2.73 15.84
C VAL A 214 11.26 1.49 15.92
N LYS A 215 10.82 1.15 17.14
CA LYS A 215 9.85 0.08 17.39
C LYS A 215 8.60 0.67 18.04
N PRO A 216 7.39 0.37 17.55
CA PRO A 216 6.18 0.86 18.17
C PRO A 216 6.00 0.23 19.56
N ASN A 217 5.37 0.99 20.46
CA ASN A 217 4.82 0.38 21.66
C ASN A 217 3.56 -0.43 21.26
N VAL A 218 3.66 -1.76 21.29
CA VAL A 218 2.63 -2.70 20.82
C VAL A 218 1.27 -2.46 21.50
N ALA A 219 1.26 -2.13 22.81
CA ALA A 219 0.02 -1.86 23.52
C ALA A 219 -0.66 -0.58 23.01
N LYS A 220 0.13 0.48 22.75
CA LYS A 220 -0.37 1.74 22.18
C LYS A 220 -0.88 1.55 20.75
N LEU A 221 -0.20 0.73 19.95
CA LEU A 221 -0.58 0.43 18.57
C LEU A 221 -1.96 -0.25 18.49
N ILE A 222 -2.17 -1.31 19.29
CA ILE A 222 -3.46 -2.01 19.34
C ILE A 222 -4.58 -1.04 19.75
N TRP A 223 -4.32 -0.15 20.71
CA TRP A 223 -5.29 0.82 21.19
C TRP A 223 -5.65 1.87 20.13
N GLN A 224 -4.65 2.39 19.39
CA GLN A 224 -4.87 3.37 18.32
C GLN A 224 -5.65 2.78 17.13
N GLU A 225 -5.31 1.57 16.70
CA GLU A 225 -6.03 0.88 15.63
C GLU A 225 -7.49 0.56 16.03
N ALA A 226 -7.72 0.17 17.29
CA ALA A 226 -9.07 -0.09 17.80
C ALA A 226 -9.94 1.18 17.86
N ILE A 227 -9.35 2.35 18.12
CA ILE A 227 -10.07 3.62 18.22
C ILE A 227 -10.31 4.27 16.86
N MET A 228 -9.32 4.26 15.96
CA MET A 228 -9.47 4.82 14.60
C MET A 228 -10.37 3.95 13.70
N SER A 229 -10.76 2.77 14.18
CA SER A 229 -11.78 1.90 13.60
C SER A 229 -13.23 2.33 13.95
N LYS A 230 -13.46 3.31 14.82
CA LYS A 230 -14.80 3.91 15.00
C LYS A 230 -15.02 5.08 14.06
#